data_AF-A0A2V6L3G0-F1
#
_entry.id   AF-A0A2V6L3G0-F1
#
_cell.length_a   1.000
_cell.length_b   1.000
_cell.length_c   1.000
_cell.angle_alpha   90.00
_cell.angle_beta   90.00
_cell.angle_gamma   90.00
#
_symmetry.space_group_name_H-M   'P 1'
#
loop_
_entity.id
_entity.type
_entity.pdbx_description
1 polymer ?
#
loop_
_entity_poly.entity_id
_entity_poly.type
_entity_poly.pdbx_seq_one_letter_code
_entity_poly.pdbx_strand_id
1 'polypeptide(L)'
;MSHKTPPADPVVTPELVKQHGLTSEEFERIKRILGREPNFTELGIFSVMWSEHCSYKNSKKELKKFPTTGPNILVKAGEENAGVVDIGDGWAIAFKMESHNHPSAIEPFQGAATGVGGIIRDIFTMGARPEFCLNSLHFGPITGNSQNLAANRRLFTGVVSGIAHYGNCVGIPTIGGEIYFDESFESNPLINVFCLGVLRHEQLARGTAQGEGNPVFYVGAETGRDGLAGAAFASRELTEQSREDRPAVQVGDPFKEKLLLEA
;
A
#
# COMPACT_ATOMS: atom_id res chain seq x y z
N MET A 1 -5.93 -27.10 20.50
CA MET A 1 -4.59 -26.66 20.08
C MET A 1 -3.82 -26.29 21.33
N SER A 2 -2.60 -26.79 21.50
CA SER A 2 -1.74 -26.42 22.64
C SER A 2 -1.38 -24.94 22.49
N HIS A 3 -1.88 -24.09 23.40
CA HIS A 3 -1.42 -22.71 23.53
C HIS A 3 0.02 -22.75 24.02
N LYS A 4 0.97 -22.86 23.09
CA LYS A 4 2.38 -22.59 23.38
C LYS A 4 2.46 -21.14 23.83
N THR A 5 2.92 -20.91 25.05
CA THR A 5 3.29 -19.59 25.53
C THR A 5 4.24 -18.97 24.49
N PRO A 6 3.93 -17.77 23.96
CA PRO A 6 4.84 -17.12 23.03
C PRO A 6 6.21 -16.98 23.71
N PRO A 7 7.32 -17.16 22.96
CA PRO A 7 8.66 -16.96 23.50
C PRO A 7 8.78 -15.57 24.11
N ALA A 8 9.60 -15.43 25.15
CA ALA A 8 9.89 -14.12 25.73
C ALA A 8 10.46 -13.19 24.66
N ASP A 9 10.01 -11.92 24.67
CA ASP A 9 10.49 -10.91 23.73
C ASP A 9 12.03 -10.78 23.80
N PRO A 10 12.71 -10.63 22.66
CA PRO A 10 14.14 -10.40 22.65
C PRO A 10 14.46 -9.06 23.32
N VAL A 11 15.64 -8.99 23.96
CA VAL A 11 16.16 -7.74 24.50
C VAL A 11 16.43 -6.78 23.34
N VAL A 12 16.01 -5.52 23.47
CA VAL A 12 16.24 -4.49 22.46
C VAL A 12 17.69 -4.03 22.52
N THR A 13 18.52 -4.55 21.61
CA THR A 13 19.93 -4.15 21.46
C THR A 13 20.12 -3.11 20.35
N PRO A 14 21.23 -2.36 20.33
CA PRO A 14 21.55 -1.45 19.22
C PRO A 14 21.56 -2.12 17.84
N GLU A 15 21.99 -3.38 17.76
CA GLU A 15 21.95 -4.17 16.53
C GLU A 15 20.50 -4.44 16.10
N LEU A 16 19.62 -4.78 17.04
CA LEU A 16 18.20 -5.01 16.75
C LEU A 16 17.52 -3.72 16.27
N VAL A 17 17.82 -2.58 16.90
CA VAL A 17 17.33 -1.26 16.47
C VAL A 17 17.77 -0.96 15.04
N LYS A 18 19.03 -1.22 14.70
CA LYS A 18 19.56 -1.05 13.34
C LYS A 18 18.89 -1.98 12.33
N GLN A 19 18.62 -3.23 12.70
CA GLN A 19 17.89 -4.19 11.86
C GLN A 19 16.45 -3.72 11.55
N HIS A 20 15.84 -2.99 12.49
CA HIS A 20 14.54 -2.33 12.32
C HIS A 20 14.61 -1.03 11.49
N GLY A 21 15.77 -0.70 10.91
CA GLY A 21 15.93 0.48 10.05
C GLY A 21 15.79 1.82 10.80
N LEU A 22 15.88 1.81 12.13
CA LEU A 22 15.84 3.00 12.95
C LEU A 22 17.25 3.54 13.16
N THR A 23 17.41 4.86 13.02
CA THR A 23 18.62 5.57 13.39
C THR A 23 18.75 5.69 14.91
N SER A 24 19.96 5.91 15.41
CA SER A 24 20.19 6.14 16.84
C SER A 24 19.40 7.35 17.36
N GLU A 25 19.22 8.39 16.54
CA GLU A 25 18.41 9.57 16.89
C GLU A 25 16.92 9.23 16.99
N GLU A 26 16.38 8.46 16.03
CA GLU A 26 15.00 7.98 16.08
C GLU A 26 14.77 7.12 17.33
N PHE A 27 15.71 6.25 17.69
CA PHE A 27 15.62 5.42 18.90
C PHE A 27 15.61 6.24 20.19
N GLU A 28 16.51 7.22 20.34
CA GLU A 28 16.50 8.13 21.50
C GLU A 28 15.24 8.99 21.55
N ARG A 29 14.64 9.31 20.40
CA ARG A 29 13.34 9.98 20.35
C ARG A 29 12.21 9.06 20.82
N ILE A 30 12.22 7.78 20.45
CA ILE A 30 11.25 6.79 20.94
C ILE A 30 11.31 6.69 22.47
N LYS A 31 12.53 6.58 23.03
CA LYS A 31 12.74 6.54 24.49
C LYS A 31 12.17 7.76 25.20
N ARG A 32 12.36 8.95 24.63
CA ARG A 32 11.77 10.20 25.16
C ARG A 32 10.25 10.23 25.11
N ILE A 33 9.64 9.72 24.03
CA ILE A 33 8.17 9.66 23.89
C ILE A 33 7.57 8.70 24.91
N LEU A 34 8.18 7.53 25.11
CA LEU A 34 7.67 6.49 26.01
C LEU A 34 8.06 6.73 27.49
N GLY A 35 9.09 7.53 27.75
CA GLY A 35 9.69 7.68 29.08
C GLY A 35 10.49 6.45 29.56
N ARG A 36 10.68 5.46 28.69
CA ARG A 36 11.42 4.20 28.94
C ARG A 36 11.90 3.59 27.62
N GLU A 37 12.64 2.50 27.70
CA GLU A 37 12.97 1.72 26.50
C GLU A 37 11.74 1.00 25.94
N PRO A 38 11.57 0.97 24.60
CA PRO A 38 10.50 0.21 23.96
C PRO A 38 10.75 -1.29 24.15
N ASN A 39 9.68 -2.08 24.26
CA ASN A 39 9.77 -3.53 24.09
C ASN A 39 9.86 -3.90 22.60
N PHE A 40 10.00 -5.19 22.28
CA PHE A 40 10.16 -5.66 20.91
C PHE A 40 8.97 -5.29 20.01
N THR A 41 7.75 -5.44 20.51
CA THR A 41 6.52 -5.10 19.76
C THR A 41 6.44 -3.60 19.49
N GLU A 42 6.70 -2.76 20.50
CA GLU A 42 6.70 -1.30 20.37
C GLU A 42 7.78 -0.83 19.38
N LEU A 43 8.97 -1.42 19.45
CA LEU A 43 10.06 -1.15 18.50
C LEU A 43 9.62 -1.45 17.06
N GLY A 44 8.96 -2.59 16.85
CA GLY A 44 8.39 -2.97 15.55
C GLY A 44 7.34 -1.98 15.05
N ILE A 45 6.43 -1.53 15.91
CA ILE A 45 5.42 -0.52 15.58
C ILE A 45 6.10 0.79 15.15
N PHE A 46 7.05 1.31 15.94
CA PHE A 46 7.76 2.54 15.58
C PHE A 46 8.54 2.39 14.28
N SER A 47 9.24 1.27 14.08
CA SER A 47 10.00 0.96 12.87
C SER A 47 9.14 1.07 11.60
N VAL A 48 7.96 0.44 11.61
CA VAL A 48 7.04 0.49 10.48
C VAL A 48 6.45 1.89 10.30
N MET A 49 5.92 2.48 11.38
CA MET A 49 5.22 3.77 11.31
C MET A 49 6.15 4.95 10.96
N TRP A 50 7.45 4.86 11.26
CA TRP A 50 8.45 5.89 10.94
C TRP A 50 9.29 5.57 9.68
N SER A 51 8.95 4.51 8.95
CA SER A 51 9.51 4.24 7.62
C SER A 51 9.19 5.37 6.63
N GLU A 52 9.96 5.52 5.54
CA GLU A 52 9.63 6.51 4.49
C GLU A 52 8.25 6.21 3.89
N HIS A 53 7.95 4.93 3.66
CA HIS A 53 6.69 4.46 3.10
C HIS A 53 5.46 4.94 3.89
N CYS A 54 5.50 4.90 5.23
CA CYS A 54 4.38 5.33 6.07
C CYS A 54 4.42 6.83 6.42
N SER A 55 5.60 7.37 6.71
CA SER A 55 5.73 8.72 7.31
C SER A 55 5.97 9.83 6.29
N TYR A 56 6.41 9.49 5.07
CA TYR A 56 6.81 10.43 4.03
C TYR A 56 7.86 11.43 4.57
N LYS A 57 8.77 10.99 5.44
CA LYS A 57 9.65 11.88 6.23
C LYS A 57 10.52 12.80 5.36
N ASN A 58 10.86 12.38 4.15
CA ASN A 58 11.55 13.21 3.17
C ASN A 58 10.56 14.00 2.30
N SER A 59 9.60 13.32 1.68
CA SER A 59 8.71 13.87 0.65
C SER A 59 7.62 14.82 1.18
N LYS A 60 7.15 14.63 2.43
CA LYS A 60 6.07 15.44 3.04
C LYS A 60 6.35 16.95 3.02
N LYS A 61 7.61 17.36 3.14
CA LYS A 61 8.00 18.78 3.09
C LYS A 61 7.76 19.40 1.71
N GLU A 62 8.00 18.62 0.66
CA GLU A 62 7.80 19.04 -0.73
C GLU A 62 6.32 18.98 -1.11
N LEU A 63 5.62 17.91 -0.71
CA LEU A 63 4.20 17.73 -0.99
C LEU A 63 3.31 18.84 -0.40
N LYS A 64 3.71 19.43 0.74
CA LYS A 64 3.00 20.56 1.36
C LYS A 64 3.02 21.85 0.53
N LYS A 65 3.86 21.95 -0.51
CA LYS A 65 3.94 23.13 -1.38
C LYS A 65 2.83 23.15 -2.43
N PHE A 66 2.16 22.02 -2.67
CA PHE A 66 1.07 21.94 -3.65
C PHE A 66 -0.21 22.63 -3.14
N PRO A 67 -1.02 23.22 -4.03
CA PRO A 67 -2.35 23.70 -3.67
C PRO A 67 -3.27 22.51 -3.38
N THR A 68 -3.89 22.50 -2.19
CA THR A 68 -4.75 21.40 -1.71
C THR A 68 -6.20 21.82 -1.44
N THR A 69 -6.56 23.05 -1.81
CA THR A 69 -7.87 23.63 -1.55
C THR A 69 -8.47 24.19 -2.83
N GLY A 70 -9.78 24.07 -2.96
CA GLY A 70 -10.55 24.53 -4.12
C GLY A 70 -12.05 24.44 -3.82
N PRO A 71 -12.89 25.14 -4.58
CA PRO A 71 -14.33 25.23 -4.30
C PRO A 71 -15.05 23.88 -4.31
N ASN A 72 -14.56 22.94 -5.11
CA ASN A 72 -15.18 21.62 -5.28
C ASN A 72 -14.45 20.53 -4.49
N ILE A 73 -13.48 20.86 -3.63
CA ILE A 73 -12.73 19.85 -2.86
C ILE A 73 -13.48 19.56 -1.56
N LEU A 74 -13.99 18.34 -1.43
CA LEU A 74 -14.70 17.86 -0.23
C LEU A 74 -13.74 17.24 0.80
N VAL A 75 -12.65 16.63 0.33
CA VAL A 75 -11.57 16.06 1.15
C VAL A 75 -10.23 16.49 0.58
N LYS A 76 -9.40 17.12 1.43
CA LYS A 76 -8.09 17.63 1.00
C LYS A 76 -7.07 16.50 0.88
N ALA A 77 -6.06 16.72 0.05
CA ALA A 77 -4.93 15.79 -0.05
C ALA A 77 -4.26 15.61 1.32
N GLY A 78 -4.15 14.35 1.76
CA GLY A 78 -3.55 13.97 3.06
C GLY A 78 -4.46 14.11 4.27
N GLU A 79 -5.75 14.42 4.09
CA GLU A 79 -6.75 14.45 5.17
C GLU A 79 -7.32 13.05 5.46
N GLU A 80 -7.56 12.26 4.40
CA GLU A 80 -8.13 10.91 4.45
C GLU A 80 -7.41 9.98 3.46
N ASN A 81 -7.89 8.74 3.33
CA ASN A 81 -7.32 7.72 2.44
C ASN A 81 -7.32 8.15 0.96
N ALA A 82 -8.36 8.83 0.48
CA ALA A 82 -8.47 9.27 -0.91
C ALA A 82 -8.96 10.73 -1.02
N GLY A 83 -8.68 11.36 -2.16
CA GLY A 83 -9.19 12.70 -2.47
C GLY A 83 -10.64 12.62 -2.92
N VAL A 84 -11.46 13.59 -2.52
CA VAL A 84 -12.89 13.63 -2.88
C VAL A 84 -13.25 14.99 -3.46
N VAL A 85 -13.87 14.98 -4.63
CA VAL A 85 -14.25 16.17 -5.39
C VAL A 85 -15.74 16.15 -5.71
N ASP A 86 -16.41 17.27 -5.47
CA ASP A 86 -17.81 17.51 -5.85
C ASP A 86 -17.94 17.63 -7.37
N ILE A 87 -18.90 16.91 -7.94
CA ILE A 87 -19.22 16.93 -9.37
C ILE A 87 -20.62 17.51 -9.67
N GLY A 88 -21.30 18.06 -8.65
CA GLY A 88 -22.63 18.66 -8.75
C GLY A 88 -23.76 17.70 -8.39
N ASP A 89 -24.98 18.23 -8.26
CA ASP A 89 -26.21 17.48 -7.99
C ASP A 89 -26.15 16.54 -6.75
N GLY A 90 -25.34 16.92 -5.76
CA GLY A 90 -25.12 16.13 -4.53
C GLY A 90 -24.27 14.87 -4.76
N TRP A 91 -23.56 14.77 -5.88
CA TRP A 91 -22.63 13.69 -6.19
C TRP A 91 -21.18 14.14 -6.01
N ALA A 92 -20.32 13.19 -5.73
CA ALA A 92 -18.88 13.37 -5.68
C ALA A 92 -18.16 12.16 -6.31
N ILE A 93 -16.88 12.36 -6.63
CA ILE A 93 -15.94 11.30 -6.96
C ILE A 93 -14.87 11.18 -5.89
N ALA A 94 -14.58 9.96 -5.46
CA ALA A 94 -13.41 9.64 -4.66
C ALA A 94 -12.37 9.00 -5.59
N PHE A 95 -11.12 9.45 -5.52
CA PHE A 95 -10.06 8.84 -6.30
C PHE A 95 -8.70 8.88 -5.61
N LYS A 96 -7.87 7.90 -5.92
CA LYS A 96 -6.51 7.77 -5.41
C LYS A 96 -5.67 7.00 -6.44
N MET A 97 -4.37 7.17 -6.36
CA MET A 97 -3.39 6.32 -7.02
C MET A 97 -2.38 5.82 -5.99
N GLU A 98 -2.03 4.54 -6.09
CA GLU A 98 -1.00 3.89 -5.28
C GLU A 98 0.02 3.19 -6.17
N SER A 99 1.19 2.88 -5.59
CA SER A 99 2.27 2.15 -6.25
C SER A 99 2.58 0.86 -5.49
N HIS A 100 2.84 -0.23 -6.21
CA HIS A 100 3.24 -1.52 -5.64
C HIS A 100 4.53 -2.08 -6.27
N ASN A 101 5.49 -1.18 -6.51
CA ASN A 101 6.72 -1.41 -7.27
C ASN A 101 7.57 -2.57 -6.72
N HIS A 102 7.98 -2.47 -5.45
CA HIS A 102 8.89 -3.43 -4.82
C HIS A 102 8.30 -4.85 -4.75
N PRO A 103 7.07 -5.05 -4.25
CA PRO A 103 6.43 -6.36 -4.26
C PRO A 103 6.28 -6.93 -5.66
N SER A 104 5.89 -6.10 -6.65
CA SER A 104 5.74 -6.55 -8.04
C SER A 104 7.06 -6.90 -8.71
N ALA A 105 8.18 -6.29 -8.32
CA ALA A 105 9.50 -6.67 -8.82
C ALA A 105 9.89 -8.10 -8.40
N ILE A 106 9.48 -8.53 -7.20
CA ILE A 106 9.79 -9.85 -6.64
C ILE A 106 8.77 -10.91 -7.05
N GLU A 107 7.49 -10.61 -6.86
CA GLU A 107 6.36 -11.48 -7.15
C GLU A 107 5.37 -10.69 -8.01
N PRO A 108 5.52 -10.71 -9.35
CA PRO A 108 4.78 -9.84 -10.26
C PRO A 108 3.26 -9.95 -10.15
N PHE A 109 2.75 -11.17 -10.01
CA PHE A 109 1.31 -11.41 -9.99
C PHE A 109 0.71 -10.93 -8.67
N GLN A 110 1.24 -11.40 -7.55
CA GLN A 110 0.71 -11.10 -6.22
C GLN A 110 0.97 -9.64 -5.84
N GLY A 111 2.14 -9.10 -6.17
CA GLY A 111 2.44 -7.69 -6.00
C GLY A 111 1.44 -6.82 -6.74
N ALA A 112 1.15 -7.09 -8.01
CA ALA A 112 0.20 -6.27 -8.75
C ALA A 112 -1.25 -6.46 -8.27
N ALA A 113 -1.64 -7.71 -7.97
CA ALA A 113 -2.97 -8.04 -7.48
C ALA A 113 -3.30 -7.36 -6.15
N THR A 114 -2.37 -7.41 -5.19
CA THR A 114 -2.55 -6.74 -3.87
C THR A 114 -2.53 -5.22 -3.98
N GLY A 115 -1.81 -4.65 -4.95
CA GLY A 115 -1.88 -3.22 -5.28
C GLY A 115 -3.28 -2.80 -5.75
N VAL A 116 -3.93 -3.61 -6.59
CA VAL A 116 -5.33 -3.38 -7.01
C VAL A 116 -6.30 -3.48 -5.82
N GLY A 117 -6.15 -4.49 -4.96
CA GLY A 117 -6.99 -4.60 -3.76
C GLY A 117 -6.77 -3.43 -2.79
N GLY A 118 -5.53 -3.00 -2.58
CA GLY A 118 -5.21 -1.83 -1.75
C GLY A 118 -5.97 -0.58 -2.19
N ILE A 119 -5.85 -0.23 -3.47
CA ILE A 119 -6.46 0.99 -4.00
C ILE A 119 -7.99 0.93 -4.00
N ILE A 120 -8.59 -0.25 -4.21
CA ILE A 120 -10.05 -0.44 -4.13
C ILE A 120 -10.53 -0.19 -2.69
N ARG A 121 -9.82 -0.72 -1.68
CA ARG A 121 -10.12 -0.49 -0.26
C ARG A 121 -10.04 0.98 0.13
N ASP A 122 -9.04 1.71 -0.38
CA ASP A 122 -8.96 3.15 -0.12
C ASP A 122 -10.18 3.91 -0.63
N ILE A 123 -10.75 3.51 -1.78
CA ILE A 123 -11.93 4.16 -2.34
C ILE A 123 -13.19 3.81 -1.54
N PHE A 124 -13.46 2.53 -1.27
CA PHE A 124 -14.70 2.19 -0.58
C PHE A 124 -14.72 2.58 0.90
N THR A 125 -13.55 2.73 1.54
CA THR A 125 -13.47 3.27 2.91
C THR A 125 -13.83 4.76 3.00
N MET A 126 -13.89 5.47 1.88
CA MET A 126 -14.48 6.82 1.80
C MET A 126 -16.02 6.80 1.71
N GLY A 127 -16.65 5.62 1.66
CA GLY A 127 -18.07 5.46 1.37
C GLY A 127 -18.41 5.53 -0.13
N ALA A 128 -17.41 5.48 -1.00
CA ALA A 128 -17.59 5.52 -2.45
C ALA A 128 -17.65 4.13 -3.08
N ARG A 129 -18.56 3.94 -4.04
CA ARG A 129 -18.59 2.71 -4.83
C ARG A 129 -17.50 2.79 -5.90
N PRO A 130 -16.47 1.92 -5.88
CA PRO A 130 -15.45 1.91 -6.93
C PRO A 130 -16.07 1.51 -8.26
N GLU A 131 -15.80 2.28 -9.32
CA GLU A 131 -16.40 2.10 -10.64
C GLU A 131 -15.40 1.60 -11.68
N PHE A 132 -14.17 2.10 -11.64
CA PHE A 132 -13.12 1.64 -12.55
C PHE A 132 -11.72 1.89 -12.00
N CYS A 133 -10.76 1.16 -12.58
CA CYS A 133 -9.34 1.36 -12.37
C CYS A 133 -8.64 1.87 -13.64
N LEU A 134 -7.51 2.52 -13.44
CA LEU A 134 -6.51 2.83 -14.47
C LEU A 134 -5.14 2.35 -13.99
N ASN A 135 -4.20 2.09 -14.89
CA ASN A 135 -2.83 1.74 -14.51
C ASN A 135 -1.78 2.61 -15.19
N SER A 136 -0.68 2.87 -14.50
CA SER A 136 0.54 3.45 -15.07
C SER A 136 1.68 2.47 -14.83
N LEU A 137 2.14 1.83 -15.91
CA LEU A 137 3.05 0.70 -15.86
C LEU A 137 4.35 0.99 -16.61
N HIS A 138 5.48 0.86 -15.93
CA HIS A 138 6.80 1.08 -16.51
C HIS A 138 7.68 -0.15 -16.31
N PHE A 139 8.29 -0.63 -17.39
CA PHE A 139 9.11 -1.84 -17.41
C PHE A 139 10.38 -1.66 -18.23
N GLY A 140 11.37 -2.53 -17.98
CA GLY A 140 12.48 -2.73 -18.90
C GLY A 140 12.03 -3.24 -20.28
N PRO A 141 12.87 -3.14 -21.33
CA PRO A 141 12.54 -3.59 -22.68
C PRO A 141 12.07 -5.05 -22.72
N ILE A 142 10.97 -5.32 -23.44
CA ILE A 142 10.42 -6.68 -23.66
C ILE A 142 10.67 -7.22 -25.08
N THR A 143 11.30 -6.41 -25.93
CA THR A 143 11.72 -6.73 -27.31
C THR A 143 13.14 -6.22 -27.55
N GLY A 144 13.81 -6.71 -28.59
CA GLY A 144 15.18 -6.29 -28.93
C GLY A 144 16.22 -7.25 -28.37
N ASN A 145 17.34 -6.70 -27.88
CA ASN A 145 18.56 -7.44 -27.52
C ASN A 145 19.00 -7.28 -26.05
N SER A 146 18.15 -6.74 -25.17
CA SER A 146 18.47 -6.64 -23.74
C SER A 146 18.76 -8.04 -23.14
N GLN A 147 19.75 -8.11 -22.24
CA GLN A 147 20.06 -9.35 -21.53
C GLN A 147 18.93 -9.78 -20.57
N ASN A 148 18.06 -8.84 -20.18
CA ASN A 148 16.99 -9.03 -19.21
C ASN A 148 15.60 -9.30 -19.84
N LEU A 149 15.52 -9.48 -21.17
CA LEU A 149 14.25 -9.62 -21.90
C LEU A 149 13.29 -10.67 -21.33
N ALA A 150 13.81 -11.85 -20.97
CA ALA A 150 12.98 -12.92 -20.43
C ALA A 150 12.39 -12.55 -19.05
N ALA A 151 13.19 -11.89 -18.21
CA ALA A 151 12.75 -11.40 -16.91
C ALA A 151 11.71 -10.27 -17.07
N ASN A 152 11.98 -9.30 -17.95
CA ASN A 152 11.06 -8.19 -18.24
C ASN A 152 9.71 -8.70 -18.79
N ARG A 153 9.73 -9.69 -19.69
CA ARG A 153 8.51 -10.34 -20.19
C ARG A 153 7.72 -11.05 -19.10
N ARG A 154 8.41 -11.77 -18.20
CA ARG A 154 7.78 -12.44 -17.06
C ARG A 154 7.15 -11.42 -16.11
N LEU A 155 7.86 -10.34 -15.81
CA LEU A 155 7.39 -9.25 -14.96
C LEU A 155 6.15 -8.58 -15.55
N PHE A 156 6.23 -8.14 -16.81
CA PHE A 156 5.10 -7.58 -17.55
C PHE A 156 3.87 -8.52 -17.53
N THR A 157 4.07 -9.79 -17.90
CA THR A 157 2.98 -10.77 -17.99
C THR A 157 2.35 -11.02 -16.62
N GLY A 158 3.17 -11.16 -15.57
CA GLY A 158 2.69 -11.41 -14.22
C GLY A 158 1.93 -10.22 -13.65
N VAL A 159 2.44 -8.99 -13.82
CA VAL A 159 1.75 -7.77 -13.39
C VAL A 159 0.39 -7.63 -14.06
N VAL A 160 0.35 -7.70 -15.40
CA VAL A 160 -0.91 -7.55 -16.15
C VAL A 160 -1.91 -8.63 -15.75
N SER A 161 -1.44 -9.87 -15.56
CA SER A 161 -2.29 -10.97 -15.09
C SER A 161 -2.81 -10.76 -13.67
N GLY A 162 -1.98 -10.22 -12.77
CA GLY A 162 -2.38 -9.91 -11.39
C GLY A 162 -3.41 -8.80 -11.31
N ILE A 163 -3.23 -7.72 -12.08
CA ILE A 163 -4.19 -6.62 -12.21
C ILE A 163 -5.52 -7.16 -12.73
N ALA A 164 -5.48 -7.89 -13.85
CA ALA A 164 -6.67 -8.46 -14.46
C ALA A 164 -7.39 -9.43 -13.52
N HIS A 165 -6.65 -10.30 -12.83
CA HIS A 165 -7.23 -11.25 -11.89
C HIS A 165 -8.02 -10.54 -10.79
N TYR A 166 -7.40 -9.59 -10.09
CA TYR A 166 -8.04 -8.94 -8.95
C TYR A 166 -9.24 -8.10 -9.38
N GLY A 167 -9.07 -7.22 -10.38
CA GLY A 167 -10.15 -6.36 -10.87
C GLY A 167 -11.34 -7.16 -11.41
N ASN A 168 -11.10 -8.21 -12.21
CA ASN A 168 -12.17 -9.06 -12.74
C ASN A 168 -12.91 -9.83 -11.66
N CYS A 169 -12.21 -10.33 -10.64
CA CYS A 169 -12.83 -11.06 -9.53
C CYS A 169 -13.71 -10.15 -8.65
N VAL A 170 -13.28 -8.91 -8.39
CA VAL A 170 -14.10 -7.92 -7.64
C VAL A 170 -15.22 -7.34 -8.51
N GLY A 171 -15.06 -7.37 -9.84
CA GLY A 171 -16.00 -6.80 -10.80
C GLY A 171 -15.80 -5.31 -11.04
N ILE A 172 -14.57 -4.81 -10.90
CA ILE A 172 -14.19 -3.42 -11.18
C ILE A 172 -13.26 -3.42 -12.40
N PRO A 173 -13.69 -2.86 -13.54
CA PRO A 173 -12.92 -2.91 -14.78
C PRO A 173 -11.72 -1.96 -14.74
N THR A 174 -10.59 -2.42 -15.26
CA THR A 174 -9.51 -1.53 -15.69
C THR A 174 -9.84 -1.00 -17.09
N ILE A 175 -10.23 0.27 -17.20
CA ILE A 175 -10.76 0.84 -18.44
C ILE A 175 -9.70 1.51 -19.33
N GLY A 176 -8.47 1.62 -18.83
CA GLY A 176 -7.37 2.26 -19.55
C GLY A 176 -6.12 2.38 -18.70
N GLY A 177 -5.15 3.11 -19.23
CA GLY A 177 -3.87 3.34 -18.56
C GLY A 177 -2.77 3.71 -19.55
N GLU A 178 -1.55 3.73 -19.05
CA GLU A 178 -0.33 3.87 -19.84
C GLU A 178 0.62 2.70 -19.59
N ILE A 179 1.42 2.39 -20.61
CA ILE A 179 2.48 1.40 -20.54
C ILE A 179 3.70 1.99 -21.26
N TYR A 180 4.84 1.99 -20.58
CA TYR A 180 6.10 2.51 -21.13
C TYR A 180 7.24 1.50 -20.91
N PHE A 181 8.13 1.41 -21.90
CA PHE A 181 9.27 0.50 -21.89
C PHE A 181 10.57 1.26 -22.08
N ASP A 182 11.48 1.17 -21.11
CA ASP A 182 12.78 1.84 -21.16
C ASP A 182 13.80 1.11 -20.26
N GLU A 183 15.08 1.16 -20.66
CA GLU A 183 16.17 0.48 -19.94
C GLU A 183 16.31 0.95 -18.48
N SER A 184 15.92 2.18 -18.17
CA SER A 184 15.92 2.73 -16.82
C SER A 184 15.02 1.97 -15.82
N PHE A 185 14.06 1.18 -16.31
CA PHE A 185 13.12 0.41 -15.48
C PHE A 185 13.48 -1.09 -15.37
N GLU A 186 14.64 -1.53 -15.84
CA GLU A 186 15.03 -2.95 -15.77
C GLU A 186 15.23 -3.46 -14.32
N SER A 187 15.74 -2.61 -13.43
CA SER A 187 15.96 -2.97 -12.02
C SER A 187 14.77 -2.66 -11.12
N ASN A 188 13.99 -1.64 -11.48
CA ASN A 188 12.91 -1.11 -10.65
C ASN A 188 11.69 -0.76 -11.53
N PRO A 189 10.73 -1.68 -11.69
CA PRO A 189 9.50 -1.36 -12.39
C PRO A 189 8.64 -0.37 -11.59
N LEU A 190 7.82 0.42 -12.29
CA LEU A 190 6.79 1.25 -11.66
C LEU A 190 5.42 0.66 -11.96
N ILE A 191 4.74 0.21 -10.91
CA ILE A 191 3.45 -0.44 -10.98
C ILE A 191 2.47 0.40 -10.18
N ASN A 192 1.84 1.37 -10.87
CA ASN A 192 0.89 2.27 -10.27
C ASN A 192 -0.54 1.89 -10.67
N VAL A 193 -1.44 1.85 -9.69
CA VAL A 193 -2.86 1.59 -9.90
C VAL A 193 -3.65 2.78 -9.36
N PHE A 194 -4.55 3.28 -10.18
CA PHE A 194 -5.53 4.29 -9.84
C PHE A 194 -6.90 3.66 -9.75
N CYS A 195 -7.72 4.12 -8.81
CA CYS A 195 -9.13 3.77 -8.73
C CYS A 195 -9.98 5.03 -8.54
N LEU A 196 -11.14 5.03 -9.18
CA LEU A 196 -12.17 6.04 -8.98
C LEU A 196 -13.46 5.37 -8.53
N GLY A 197 -14.11 5.97 -7.54
CA GLY A 197 -15.46 5.64 -7.13
C GLY A 197 -16.37 6.83 -7.04
N VAL A 198 -17.67 6.56 -7.00
CA VAL A 198 -18.73 7.58 -6.91
C VAL A 198 -19.47 7.46 -5.58
N LEU A 199 -19.89 8.60 -5.05
CA LEU A 199 -20.68 8.67 -3.83
C LEU A 199 -21.61 9.87 -3.82
N ARG A 200 -22.68 9.77 -3.02
CA ARG A 200 -23.42 10.93 -2.58
C ARG A 200 -22.68 11.66 -1.46
N HIS A 201 -22.90 12.97 -1.33
CA HIS A 201 -22.23 13.77 -0.29
C HIS A 201 -22.49 13.21 1.12
N GLU A 202 -23.71 12.74 1.40
CA GLU A 202 -24.11 12.15 2.68
C GLU A 202 -23.48 10.77 2.98
N GLN A 203 -22.92 10.10 1.96
CA GLN A 203 -22.26 8.81 2.12
C GLN A 203 -20.78 8.95 2.49
N LEU A 204 -20.22 10.17 2.43
CA LEU A 204 -18.81 10.41 2.70
C LEU A 204 -18.44 9.97 4.13
N ALA A 205 -17.66 8.90 4.20
CA ALA A 205 -17.12 8.37 5.44
C ALA A 205 -15.75 8.99 5.75
N ARG A 206 -15.42 9.04 7.05
CA ARG A 206 -14.18 9.61 7.58
C ARG A 206 -13.44 8.55 8.39
N GLY A 207 -12.12 8.50 8.30
CA GLY A 207 -11.27 7.54 9.01
C GLY A 207 -11.13 7.79 10.52
N THR A 208 -12.03 8.57 11.12
CA THR A 208 -11.97 8.94 12.54
C THR A 208 -12.97 8.15 13.37
N ALA A 209 -12.47 7.41 14.36
CA ALA A 209 -13.31 6.83 15.41
C ALA A 209 -13.47 7.83 16.56
N GLN A 210 -14.70 8.03 17.03
CA GLN A 210 -15.02 8.87 18.19
C GLN A 210 -15.99 8.13 19.12
N GLY A 211 -15.99 8.49 20.41
CA GLY A 211 -16.87 7.94 21.44
C GLY A 211 -16.24 6.81 22.25
N GLU A 212 -16.09 7.04 23.56
CA GLU A 212 -15.64 6.03 24.50
C GLU A 212 -16.66 4.88 24.61
N GLY A 213 -16.17 3.64 24.68
CA GLY A 213 -17.01 2.44 24.79
C GLY A 213 -17.54 1.88 23.47
N ASN A 214 -17.27 2.54 22.34
CA ASN A 214 -17.64 2.01 21.03
C ASN A 214 -16.83 0.75 20.69
N PRO A 215 -17.47 -0.33 20.19
CA PRO A 215 -16.76 -1.52 19.74
C PRO A 215 -15.95 -1.25 18.48
N VAL A 216 -14.79 -1.89 18.38
CA VAL A 216 -13.97 -1.92 17.15
C VAL A 216 -14.14 -3.29 16.51
N PHE A 217 -14.67 -3.31 15.28
CA PHE A 217 -14.85 -4.52 14.52
C PHE A 217 -13.69 -4.73 13.55
N TYR A 218 -13.24 -5.98 13.46
CA TYR A 218 -12.31 -6.42 12.44
C TYR A 218 -13.09 -7.28 11.45
N VAL A 219 -13.07 -6.90 10.17
CA VAL A 219 -13.78 -7.61 9.10
C VAL A 219 -12.80 -7.87 7.97
N GLY A 220 -12.69 -9.13 7.54
CA GLY A 220 -11.78 -9.52 6.46
C GLY A 220 -11.18 -10.91 6.63
N ALA A 221 -10.01 -11.11 6.02
CA ALA A 221 -9.25 -12.36 6.16
C ALA A 221 -8.65 -12.51 7.57
N GLU A 222 -8.31 -13.73 7.97
CA GLU A 222 -7.60 -13.93 9.25
C GLU A 222 -6.19 -13.32 9.18
N THR A 223 -5.74 -12.72 10.28
CA THR A 223 -4.38 -12.18 10.37
C THR A 223 -3.35 -13.32 10.32
N GLY A 224 -2.69 -13.47 9.17
CA GLY A 224 -1.58 -14.40 8.97
C GLY A 224 -0.22 -13.82 9.37
N ARG A 225 0.85 -14.50 8.95
CA ARG A 225 2.24 -14.00 9.05
C ARG A 225 2.68 -13.26 7.78
N ASP A 226 1.73 -12.93 6.91
CA ASP A 226 1.97 -12.38 5.59
C ASP A 226 2.37 -10.91 5.69
N GLY A 227 3.44 -10.50 4.97
CA GLY A 227 3.87 -9.11 4.91
C GLY A 227 4.41 -8.51 6.20
N LEU A 228 4.88 -9.32 7.16
CA LEU A 228 5.60 -8.82 8.33
C LEU A 228 6.80 -7.96 7.87
N ALA A 229 6.87 -6.71 8.38
CA ALA A 229 7.84 -5.69 7.98
C ALA A 229 7.73 -5.20 6.51
N GLY A 230 6.60 -5.41 5.83
CA GLY A 230 6.38 -5.04 4.41
C GLY A 230 6.65 -3.56 4.08
N ALA A 231 6.27 -2.62 4.94
CA ALA A 231 6.53 -1.19 4.71
C ALA A 231 8.01 -0.82 4.88
N ALA A 232 8.70 -1.46 5.82
CA ALA A 232 10.15 -1.32 5.98
C ALA A 232 10.88 -1.97 4.79
N PHE A 233 10.36 -3.10 4.29
CA PHE A 233 10.82 -3.78 3.10
C PHE A 233 10.70 -2.90 1.84
N ALA A 234 9.54 -2.26 1.63
CA ALA A 234 9.31 -1.35 0.49
C ALA A 234 10.14 -0.05 0.54
N SER A 235 10.83 0.21 1.65
CA SER A 235 11.72 1.36 1.83
C SER A 235 13.21 1.02 1.61
N ARG A 236 13.55 -0.24 1.30
CA ARG A 236 14.94 -0.68 1.02
C ARG A 236 15.22 -0.68 -0.48
N GLU A 237 16.49 -0.71 -0.86
CA GLU A 237 16.89 -0.82 -2.27
C GLU A 237 16.71 -2.25 -2.79
N LEU A 238 16.21 -2.41 -4.02
CA LEU A 238 16.11 -3.71 -4.69
C LEU A 238 17.50 -4.23 -5.05
N THR A 239 17.84 -5.41 -4.54
CA THR A 239 19.08 -6.12 -4.83
C THR A 239 18.78 -7.56 -5.20
N GLU A 240 19.76 -8.31 -5.71
CA GLU A 240 19.58 -9.75 -5.99
C GLU A 240 19.15 -10.55 -4.74
N GLN A 241 19.53 -10.11 -3.53
CA GLN A 241 19.11 -10.72 -2.26
C GLN A 241 17.62 -10.51 -1.97
N SER A 242 16.98 -9.48 -2.53
CA SER A 242 15.56 -9.21 -2.34
C SER A 242 14.65 -10.34 -2.85
N ARG A 243 15.17 -11.28 -3.66
CA ARG A 243 14.42 -12.47 -4.08
C ARG A 243 14.11 -13.42 -2.91
N GLU A 244 14.90 -13.39 -1.84
CA GLU A 244 14.65 -14.17 -0.62
C GLU A 244 13.41 -13.67 0.14
N ASP A 245 12.99 -12.43 -0.12
CA ASP A 245 11.81 -11.81 0.50
C ASP A 245 10.49 -12.18 -0.20
N ARG A 246 10.51 -13.06 -1.21
CA ARG A 246 9.29 -13.54 -1.89
C ARG A 246 8.19 -14.04 -0.95
N PRO A 247 8.47 -14.76 0.15
CA PRO A 247 7.44 -15.17 1.12
C PRO A 247 6.78 -14.00 1.86
N ALA A 248 7.38 -12.81 1.86
CA ALA A 248 6.79 -11.62 2.46
C ALA A 248 5.75 -10.94 1.54
N VAL A 249 5.67 -11.31 0.26
CA VAL A 249 4.66 -10.77 -0.65
C VAL A 249 3.30 -11.38 -0.31
N GLN A 250 2.35 -10.51 0.04
CA GLN A 250 1.00 -10.91 0.42
C GLN A 250 0.24 -11.50 -0.76
N VAL A 251 -0.64 -12.45 -0.48
CA VAL A 251 -1.61 -13.00 -1.43
C VAL A 251 -2.97 -12.39 -1.15
N GLY A 252 -3.55 -11.71 -2.14
CA GLY A 252 -4.85 -11.08 -1.98
C GLY A 252 -6.01 -12.06 -2.26
N ASP A 253 -7.12 -11.90 -1.53
CA ASP A 253 -8.38 -12.63 -1.76
C ASP A 253 -9.46 -11.69 -2.33
N PRO A 254 -9.56 -11.55 -3.66
CA PRO A 254 -10.49 -10.60 -4.28
C PRO A 254 -11.97 -11.00 -4.07
N PHE A 255 -12.25 -12.29 -3.86
CA PHE A 255 -13.64 -12.73 -3.63
C PHE A 255 -14.13 -12.29 -2.26
N LYS A 256 -13.28 -12.39 -1.24
CA LYS A 256 -13.59 -11.85 0.09
C LYS A 256 -13.68 -10.34 0.08
N GLU A 257 -12.81 -9.66 -0.66
CA GLU A 257 -12.89 -8.20 -0.81
C GLU A 257 -14.21 -7.76 -1.48
N LYS A 258 -14.71 -8.52 -2.46
CA LYS A 258 -16.04 -8.27 -3.03
C LYS A 258 -17.15 -8.38 -1.98
N LEU A 259 -17.07 -9.34 -1.06
CA LEU A 259 -18.02 -9.44 0.04
C LEU A 259 -17.92 -8.25 1.00
N LEU A 260 -16.71 -7.77 1.29
CA LEU A 260 -16.49 -6.57 2.11
C LEU A 260 -17.04 -5.31 1.44
N LEU A 261 -16.89 -5.20 0.12
CA LEU A 261 -17.36 -4.05 -0.65
C LEU A 261 -18.89 -3.91 -0.62
N GLU A 262 -19.62 -5.03 -0.54
CA GLU A 262 -21.10 -5.03 -0.54
C GLU A 262 -21.72 -5.12 0.87
N ALA A 263 -20.89 -5.26 1.92
CA ALA A 263 -21.34 -5.39 3.32
C ALA A 263 -21.70 -4.03 3.95
#